data_AF-A0A1M2YX32-F1
#
_entry.id   AF-A0A1M2YX32-F1
#
_cell.length_a   1.000
_cell.length_b   1.000
_cell.length_c   1.000
_cell.angle_alpha   90.00
_cell.angle_beta   90.00
_cell.angle_gamma   90.00
#
_symmetry.space_group_name_H-M   'P 1'
#
loop_
_entity.id
_entity.type
_entity.pdbx_description
1 polymer ?
#
loop_
_entity_poly.entity_id
_entity_poly.type
_entity_poly.pdbx_seq_one_letter_code
_entity_poly.pdbx_strand_id
1 'polypeptide(L)'
;MHWLSTFPHLNDDFLRMLKKSIDSGFRDFTRAYGDPIESFFSPLQYFLIHSERFLTNTPWPIILLLIAAIAWLGSRDWKVVLSTVATLVVIGLFDMWDDTMKTISMIFVSTVLSVVIGIPIGIAMSRSDRLRNAINPVLDVMQTMPSFVYLIPVVMLLGIGKVPGLIAVVVYAIPPVIRLTDLGIRLVDKDVLEAADAYGSSSWQKLKNVQMPLALPTIMAGINQTIMMALAMVVIAAMIGVEGLGQPVLKAIANQYFTLGVFNGLAIVGIAIIFDRVSQAFGRRLQKHREIIHG
;
A
#
# COMPACT_ATOMS: atom_id res chain seq x y z
N MET A 1 12.52 49.08 -17.71
CA MET A 1 11.77 48.76 -16.47
C MET A 1 10.90 47.49 -16.60
N HIS A 2 11.17 46.58 -17.55
CA HIS A 2 10.38 45.34 -17.71
C HIS A 2 10.67 44.26 -16.65
N TRP A 3 11.84 44.27 -16.00
CA TRP A 3 12.19 43.25 -14.99
C TRP A 3 11.37 43.35 -13.69
N LEU A 4 10.74 44.51 -13.42
CA LEU A 4 9.83 44.72 -12.29
C LEU A 4 8.39 44.32 -12.62
N SER A 5 8.03 44.27 -13.91
CA SER A 5 6.67 43.95 -14.38
C SER A 5 6.55 42.54 -14.98
N THR A 6 7.67 41.91 -15.34
CA THR A 6 7.73 40.52 -15.84
C THR A 6 8.77 39.72 -15.08
N PHE A 7 8.33 38.60 -14.50
CA PHE A 7 9.22 37.67 -13.82
C PHE A 7 10.23 37.09 -14.83
N PRO A 8 11.53 37.02 -14.50
CA PRO A 8 12.52 36.45 -15.40
C PRO A 8 12.20 34.97 -15.69
N HIS A 9 12.10 34.62 -16.97
CA HIS A 9 11.94 33.24 -17.43
C HIS A 9 13.20 32.77 -18.15
N LEU A 10 13.45 31.47 -18.11
CA LEU A 10 14.54 30.86 -18.84
C LEU A 10 14.36 31.06 -20.35
N ASN A 11 15.47 31.22 -21.07
CA ASN A 11 15.46 31.32 -22.53
C ASN A 11 14.75 30.09 -23.14
N ASP A 12 13.81 30.33 -24.06
CA ASP A 12 13.02 29.30 -24.73
C ASP A 12 13.89 28.23 -25.41
N ASP A 13 15.02 28.62 -26.00
CA ASP A 13 15.97 27.69 -26.62
C ASP A 13 16.64 26.77 -25.59
N PHE A 14 16.99 27.32 -24.43
CA PHE A 14 17.53 26.53 -23.32
C PHE A 14 16.47 25.57 -22.78
N LEU A 15 15.23 26.03 -22.58
CA LEU A 15 14.11 25.18 -22.15
C LEU A 15 13.85 24.06 -23.16
N ARG A 16 13.89 24.35 -24.46
CA ARG A 16 13.70 23.36 -25.52
C ARG A 16 14.82 22.32 -25.54
N MET A 17 16.06 22.75 -25.37
CA MET A 17 17.23 21.86 -25.29
C MET A 17 17.13 20.96 -24.06
N LEU A 18 16.83 21.53 -22.90
CA LEU A 18 16.67 20.81 -21.64
C LEU A 18 15.57 19.73 -21.76
N LYS A 19 14.39 20.08 -22.28
CA LYS A 19 13.31 19.13 -22.54
C LYS A 19 13.75 17.99 -23.45
N LYS A 20 14.39 18.31 -24.58
CA LYS A 20 14.90 17.29 -25.52
C LYS A 20 15.91 16.35 -24.85
N SER A 21 16.84 16.89 -24.07
CA SER A 21 17.85 16.08 -23.37
C SER A 21 17.24 15.15 -22.33
N ILE A 22 16.25 15.62 -21.56
CA ILE A 22 15.53 14.81 -20.59
C ILE A 22 14.73 13.72 -21.31
N ASP A 23 13.94 14.09 -22.32
CA ASP A 23 13.09 13.16 -23.06
C ASP A 23 13.89 12.13 -23.86
N SER A 24 15.05 12.51 -24.42
CA SER A 24 15.94 11.57 -25.11
C SER A 24 16.63 10.65 -24.12
N GLY A 25 17.19 11.21 -23.03
CA GLY A 25 17.85 10.42 -21.99
C GLY A 25 16.92 9.38 -21.36
N PHE A 26 15.68 9.75 -21.08
CA PHE A 26 14.68 8.82 -20.56
C PHE A 26 14.31 7.73 -21.59
N ARG A 27 14.16 8.09 -22.87
CA ARG A 27 13.91 7.12 -23.94
C ARG A 27 15.06 6.14 -24.13
N ASP A 28 16.29 6.64 -24.11
CA ASP A 28 17.50 5.81 -24.24
C ASP A 28 17.65 4.88 -23.03
N PHE A 29 17.37 5.37 -21.82
CA PHE A 29 17.31 4.55 -20.61
C PHE A 29 16.26 3.44 -20.72
N THR A 30 15.04 3.78 -21.15
CA THR A 30 13.95 2.80 -21.31
C THR A 30 14.28 1.76 -22.37
N ARG A 31 14.93 2.15 -23.47
CA ARG A 31 15.38 1.21 -24.50
C ARG A 31 16.51 0.29 -24.02
N ALA A 32 17.40 0.79 -23.18
CA ALA A 32 18.53 0.02 -22.68
C ALA A 32 18.16 -0.91 -21.51
N TYR A 33 17.23 -0.49 -20.66
CA TYR A 33 16.92 -1.17 -19.39
C TYR A 33 15.46 -1.63 -19.26
N GLY A 34 14.60 -1.38 -20.25
CA GLY A 34 13.19 -1.79 -20.23
C GLY A 34 13.00 -3.28 -19.98
N ASP A 35 13.54 -4.14 -20.87
CA ASP A 35 13.36 -5.59 -20.77
C ASP A 35 13.94 -6.18 -19.47
N PRO A 36 15.15 -5.78 -19.00
CA PRO A 36 15.65 -6.22 -17.70
C PRO A 36 14.75 -5.81 -16.53
N ILE A 37 14.20 -4.60 -16.54
CA ILE A 37 13.34 -4.09 -15.47
C ILE A 37 11.99 -4.82 -15.49
N GLU A 38 11.40 -5.04 -16.67
CA GLU A 38 10.18 -5.83 -16.81
C GLU A 38 10.39 -7.26 -16.31
N SER A 39 11.50 -7.89 -16.69
CA SER A 39 11.89 -9.23 -16.24
C SER A 39 12.05 -9.30 -14.72
N PHE A 40 12.61 -8.26 -14.09
CA PHE A 40 12.75 -8.16 -12.64
C PHE A 40 11.38 -8.14 -11.92
N PHE A 41 10.38 -7.48 -12.50
CA PHE A 41 9.02 -7.42 -11.94
C PHE A 41 8.12 -8.59 -12.35
N SER A 42 8.57 -9.46 -13.26
CA SER A 42 7.78 -10.63 -13.71
C SER A 42 7.30 -11.58 -12.60
N PRO A 43 8.08 -11.87 -11.52
CA PRO A 43 7.57 -12.73 -10.44
C PRO A 43 6.43 -12.06 -9.66
N LEU A 44 6.51 -10.73 -9.50
CA LEU A 44 5.50 -9.93 -8.85
C LEU A 44 4.22 -9.88 -9.69
N GLN A 45 4.36 -9.73 -11.02
CA GLN A 45 3.25 -9.82 -11.95
C GLN A 45 2.56 -11.18 -11.88
N TYR A 46 3.34 -12.27 -11.88
CA TYR A 46 2.82 -13.61 -11.78
C TYR A 46 2.03 -13.80 -10.48
N PHE A 47 2.58 -13.35 -9.35
CA PHE A 47 1.90 -13.41 -8.06
C PHE A 47 0.59 -12.62 -8.04
N LEU A 48 0.58 -11.40 -8.59
CA LEU A 48 -0.62 -10.57 -8.69
C LEU A 48 -1.70 -11.25 -9.54
N ILE A 49 -1.35 -11.68 -10.75
CA ILE A 49 -2.29 -12.33 -11.68
C ILE A 49 -2.82 -13.63 -11.08
N HIS A 50 -1.97 -14.41 -10.41
CA HIS A 50 -2.39 -15.67 -9.80
C HIS A 50 -3.32 -15.44 -8.61
N SER A 51 -3.03 -14.44 -7.76
CA SER A 51 -3.93 -14.03 -6.68
C SER A 51 -5.29 -13.57 -7.21
N GLU A 52 -5.29 -12.76 -8.27
CA GLU A 52 -6.52 -12.26 -8.89
C GLU A 52 -7.34 -13.41 -9.49
N ARG A 53 -6.70 -14.28 -10.27
CA ARG A 53 -7.35 -15.46 -10.88
C ARG A 53 -7.90 -16.40 -9.82
N PHE A 54 -7.19 -16.58 -8.72
CA PHE A 54 -7.68 -17.39 -7.61
C PHE A 54 -8.98 -16.83 -7.03
N LEU A 55 -9.07 -15.50 -6.81
CA LEU A 55 -10.28 -14.88 -6.26
C LEU A 55 -11.46 -14.82 -7.26
N THR A 56 -11.17 -14.71 -8.56
CA THR A 56 -12.20 -14.54 -9.61
C THR A 56 -12.69 -15.87 -10.20
N ASN A 57 -11.81 -16.85 -10.41
CA ASN A 57 -12.19 -18.14 -11.01
C ASN A 57 -12.73 -19.13 -9.99
N THR A 58 -12.51 -18.90 -8.70
CA THR A 58 -13.05 -19.77 -7.64
C THR A 58 -14.52 -19.42 -7.40
N PRO A 59 -15.43 -20.41 -7.28
CA PRO A 59 -16.83 -20.16 -6.96
C PRO A 59 -17.02 -19.23 -5.76
N TRP A 60 -17.88 -18.22 -5.92
CA TRP A 60 -18.10 -17.18 -4.92
C TRP A 60 -18.39 -17.69 -3.50
N PRO A 61 -19.09 -18.82 -3.25
CA PRO A 61 -19.31 -19.29 -1.88
C PRO A 61 -18.03 -19.71 -1.18
N ILE A 62 -17.08 -20.28 -1.93
CA ILE A 62 -15.79 -20.73 -1.38
C ILE A 62 -14.95 -19.51 -0.98
N ILE A 63 -14.90 -18.49 -1.84
CA ILE A 63 -14.19 -17.24 -1.54
C ILE A 63 -14.84 -16.49 -0.38
N LEU A 64 -16.17 -16.44 -0.33
CA LEU A 64 -16.89 -15.83 0.79
C LEU A 64 -16.59 -16.54 2.11
N LEU A 65 -16.59 -17.88 2.13
CA LEU A 65 -16.19 -18.67 3.30
C LEU A 65 -14.72 -18.45 3.67
N LEU A 66 -13.82 -18.36 2.69
CA LEU A 66 -12.41 -18.09 2.91
C LEU A 66 -12.21 -16.71 3.57
N ILE A 67 -12.84 -15.66 3.03
CA ILE A 67 -12.76 -14.31 3.60
C ILE A 67 -13.41 -14.28 4.98
N ALA A 68 -14.55 -14.96 5.18
CA ALA A 68 -15.18 -15.08 6.50
C ALA A 68 -14.28 -15.78 7.52
N ALA A 69 -13.58 -16.84 7.11
CA ALA A 69 -12.62 -17.56 7.93
C ALA A 69 -11.42 -16.67 8.30
N ILE A 70 -10.86 -15.93 7.34
CA ILE A 70 -9.78 -14.96 7.59
C ILE A 70 -10.25 -13.86 8.56
N ALA A 71 -11.44 -13.30 8.32
CA ALA A 71 -12.03 -12.30 9.21
C ALA A 71 -12.25 -12.84 10.62
N TRP A 72 -12.70 -14.09 10.77
CA TRP A 72 -12.85 -14.77 12.06
C TRP A 72 -11.50 -15.01 12.74
N LEU A 73 -10.51 -15.51 11.99
CA LEU A 73 -9.16 -15.77 12.50
C LEU A 73 -8.44 -14.49 12.94
N GLY A 74 -8.69 -13.37 12.26
CA GLY A 74 -8.16 -12.05 12.64
C GLY A 74 -8.89 -11.44 13.83
N SER A 75 -10.22 -11.31 13.75
CA SER A 75 -11.01 -10.56 14.72
C SER A 75 -11.48 -11.37 15.94
N ARG A 76 -11.78 -12.67 15.75
CA ARG A 76 -12.54 -13.52 16.70
C ARG A 76 -13.85 -12.87 17.18
N ASP A 77 -14.41 -11.99 16.36
CA ASP A 77 -15.66 -11.28 16.62
C ASP A 77 -16.68 -11.60 15.52
N TRP A 78 -17.79 -12.23 15.91
CA TRP A 78 -18.84 -12.62 14.97
C TRP A 78 -19.49 -11.42 14.28
N LYS A 79 -19.52 -10.23 14.92
CA LYS A 79 -20.10 -9.03 14.33
C LYS A 79 -19.26 -8.55 13.15
N VAL A 80 -17.93 -8.63 13.27
CA VAL A 80 -17.01 -8.29 12.17
C VAL A 80 -17.23 -9.26 11.01
N VAL A 81 -17.23 -10.56 11.27
CA VAL A 81 -17.46 -11.59 10.24
C VAL A 81 -18.80 -11.40 9.55
N LEU A 82 -19.89 -11.22 10.31
CA LEU A 82 -21.21 -11.00 9.75
C LEU A 82 -21.25 -9.74 8.89
N SER A 83 -20.64 -8.64 9.35
CA SER A 83 -20.58 -7.39 8.58
C SER A 83 -19.79 -7.56 7.27
N THR A 84 -18.70 -8.31 7.28
CA THR A 84 -17.90 -8.64 6.10
C THR A 84 -18.70 -9.47 5.10
N VAL A 85 -19.33 -10.55 5.56
CA VAL A 85 -20.14 -11.43 4.71
C VAL A 85 -21.31 -10.67 4.12
N ALA A 86 -22.06 -9.92 4.94
CA ALA A 86 -23.20 -9.14 4.49
C ALA A 86 -22.79 -8.11 3.43
N THR A 87 -21.68 -7.40 3.64
CA THR A 87 -21.18 -6.40 2.70
C THR A 87 -20.79 -7.04 1.36
N LEU A 88 -20.04 -8.14 1.38
CA LEU A 88 -19.64 -8.84 0.15
C LEU A 88 -20.81 -9.45 -0.61
N VAL A 89 -21.81 -9.99 0.11
CA VAL A 89 -23.05 -10.48 -0.51
C VAL A 89 -23.80 -9.35 -1.18
N VAL A 90 -23.97 -8.20 -0.50
CA VAL A 90 -24.62 -7.02 -1.09
C VAL A 90 -23.89 -6.58 -2.36
N ILE A 91 -22.56 -6.45 -2.32
CA ILE A 91 -21.75 -6.09 -3.49
C ILE A 91 -21.94 -7.09 -4.64
N GLY A 92 -21.97 -8.39 -4.32
CA GLY A 92 -22.21 -9.46 -5.30
C GLY A 92 -23.60 -9.39 -5.93
N LEU A 93 -24.64 -9.02 -5.16
CA LEU A 93 -26.00 -8.84 -5.67
C LEU A 93 -26.12 -7.69 -6.68
N PHE A 94 -25.22 -6.70 -6.61
CA PHE A 94 -25.13 -5.58 -7.58
C PHE A 94 -24.24 -5.88 -8.79
N ASP A 95 -23.86 -7.14 -9.01
CA ASP A 95 -23.01 -7.58 -10.14
C ASP A 95 -21.61 -6.94 -10.14
N MET A 96 -21.08 -6.66 -8.95
CA MET A 96 -19.77 -6.02 -8.75
C MET A 96 -18.73 -6.96 -8.12
N TRP A 97 -19.01 -8.26 -8.14
CA TRP A 97 -18.18 -9.28 -7.50
C TRP A 97 -16.76 -9.33 -8.07
N ASP A 98 -16.64 -9.45 -9.40
CA ASP A 98 -15.34 -9.62 -10.06
C ASP A 98 -14.45 -8.39 -9.86
N ASP A 99 -15.01 -7.20 -10.03
CA ASP A 99 -14.28 -5.94 -9.83
C ASP A 99 -13.82 -5.78 -8.37
N THR A 100 -14.63 -6.26 -7.42
CA THR A 100 -14.29 -6.30 -6.00
C THR A 100 -13.16 -7.27 -5.72
N MET A 101 -13.18 -8.47 -6.30
CA MET A 101 -12.13 -9.47 -6.14
C MET A 101 -10.79 -9.01 -6.73
N LYS A 102 -10.81 -8.36 -7.90
CA LYS A 102 -9.62 -7.73 -8.49
C LYS A 102 -9.03 -6.65 -7.58
N THR A 103 -9.89 -5.82 -7.02
CA THR A 103 -9.51 -4.75 -6.08
C THR A 103 -8.90 -5.32 -4.79
N ILE A 104 -9.54 -6.33 -4.19
CA ILE A 104 -9.05 -7.03 -3.00
C ILE A 104 -7.68 -7.68 -3.28
N SER A 105 -7.50 -8.33 -4.43
CA SER A 105 -6.22 -8.91 -4.83
C SER A 105 -5.11 -7.86 -4.91
N MET A 106 -5.38 -6.74 -5.59
CA MET A 106 -4.45 -5.63 -5.72
C MET A 106 -4.02 -5.08 -4.35
N ILE A 107 -4.98 -4.79 -3.47
CA ILE A 107 -4.71 -4.29 -2.11
C ILE A 107 -3.90 -5.31 -1.31
N PHE A 108 -4.26 -6.60 -1.39
CA PHE A 108 -3.57 -7.67 -0.69
C PHE A 108 -2.10 -7.74 -1.12
N VAL A 109 -1.83 -7.82 -2.43
CA VAL A 109 -0.48 -7.92 -2.97
C VAL A 109 0.34 -6.67 -2.67
N SER A 110 -0.24 -5.47 -2.86
CA SER A 110 0.42 -4.21 -2.50
C SER A 110 0.77 -4.16 -1.02
N THR A 111 -0.16 -4.52 -0.14
CA THR A 111 0.06 -4.50 1.31
C THR A 111 1.15 -5.49 1.70
N VAL A 112 1.10 -6.73 1.19
CA VAL A 112 2.14 -7.73 1.46
C VAL A 112 3.51 -7.22 1.02
N LEU A 113 3.62 -6.63 -0.17
CA LEU A 113 4.88 -6.10 -0.66
C LEU A 113 5.37 -4.92 0.20
N SER A 114 4.49 -3.98 0.52
CA SER A 114 4.80 -2.85 1.42
C SER A 114 5.22 -3.30 2.80
N VAL A 115 4.64 -4.37 3.35
CA VAL A 115 5.03 -4.94 4.65
C VAL A 115 6.40 -5.62 4.58
N VAL A 116 6.60 -6.49 3.58
CA VAL A 116 7.84 -7.24 3.38
C VAL A 116 9.03 -6.30 3.15
N ILE A 117 8.84 -5.19 2.45
CA ILE A 117 9.89 -4.20 2.21
C ILE A 117 9.97 -3.18 3.35
N GLY A 118 8.82 -2.69 3.81
CA GLY A 118 8.73 -1.55 4.71
C GLY A 118 9.13 -1.86 6.15
N ILE A 119 8.80 -3.05 6.67
CA ILE A 119 9.21 -3.44 8.04
C ILE A 119 10.74 -3.52 8.14
N PRO A 120 11.47 -4.21 7.24
CA PRO A 120 12.94 -4.23 7.27
C PRO A 120 13.57 -2.83 7.19
N ILE A 121 13.05 -1.95 6.32
CA ILE A 121 13.54 -0.56 6.22
C ILE A 121 13.28 0.19 7.53
N GLY A 122 12.09 0.04 8.13
CA GLY A 122 11.76 0.64 9.41
C GLY A 122 12.65 0.14 10.55
N ILE A 123 12.96 -1.17 10.60
CA ILE A 123 13.92 -1.76 11.55
C ILE A 123 15.33 -1.21 11.33
N ALA A 124 15.75 -1.02 10.08
CA ALA A 124 17.05 -0.44 9.78
C ALA A 124 17.12 1.03 10.24
N MET A 125 16.08 1.83 9.97
CA MET A 125 15.95 3.22 10.42
C MET A 125 15.93 3.34 11.94
N SER A 126 15.33 2.38 12.65
CA SER A 126 15.24 2.40 14.11
C SER A 126 16.60 2.26 14.80
N ARG A 127 17.59 1.70 14.10
CA ARG A 127 18.95 1.47 14.60
C ARG A 127 19.92 2.63 14.34
N SER A 128 19.58 3.56 13.45
CA SER A 128 20.50 4.63 13.04
C SER A 128 19.77 5.94 12.73
N ASP A 129 20.06 6.98 13.51
CA ASP A 129 19.52 8.33 13.28
C ASP A 129 20.00 8.91 11.94
N ARG A 130 21.21 8.55 11.49
CA ARG A 130 21.72 8.96 10.18
C ARG A 130 20.90 8.36 9.05
N LEU A 131 20.58 7.06 9.15
CA LEU A 131 19.77 6.38 8.14
C LEU A 131 18.34 6.94 8.13
N ARG A 132 17.76 7.20 9.30
CA ARG A 132 16.46 7.84 9.44
C ARG A 132 16.40 9.21 8.77
N ASN A 133 17.39 10.06 9.04
CA ASN A 133 17.48 11.40 8.45
C ASN A 133 17.72 11.37 6.92
N ALA A 134 18.36 10.33 6.40
CA ALA A 134 18.56 10.14 4.96
C ALA A 134 17.29 9.63 4.25
N ILE A 135 16.53 8.73 4.88
CA ILE A 135 15.36 8.09 4.28
C ILE A 135 14.09 8.96 4.41
N ASN A 136 13.93 9.71 5.51
CA ASN A 136 12.74 10.53 5.75
C ASN A 136 12.36 11.47 4.59
N PRO A 137 13.30 12.22 3.96
CA PRO A 137 12.99 13.06 2.81
C PRO A 137 12.41 12.27 1.63
N VAL A 138 12.90 11.05 1.39
CA VAL A 138 12.37 10.17 0.35
C VAL A 138 10.93 9.77 0.69
N LEU A 139 10.67 9.39 1.94
CA LEU A 139 9.32 9.06 2.42
C LEU A 139 8.36 10.25 2.38
N ASP A 140 8.87 11.47 2.58
CA ASP A 140 8.10 12.71 2.46
C ASP A 140 7.72 12.96 1.01
N VAL A 141 8.68 12.84 0.09
CA VAL A 141 8.40 12.93 -1.35
C VAL A 141 7.33 11.91 -1.73
N MET A 142 7.52 10.63 -1.36
CA MET A 142 6.59 9.50 -1.63
C MET A 142 5.13 9.79 -1.25
N GLN A 143 4.89 10.53 -0.17
CA GLN A 143 3.54 10.87 0.30
C GLN A 143 3.01 12.22 -0.18
N THR A 144 3.88 13.19 -0.43
CA THR A 144 3.49 14.58 -0.71
C THR A 144 3.39 14.90 -2.19
N MET A 145 4.15 14.20 -3.03
CA MET A 145 4.05 14.36 -4.47
C MET A 145 2.71 13.80 -4.95
N PRO A 146 2.00 14.49 -5.87
CA PRO A 146 0.73 14.00 -6.38
C PRO A 146 0.88 12.65 -7.06
N SER A 147 -0.07 11.75 -6.82
CA SER A 147 -0.05 10.38 -7.35
C SER A 147 0.14 10.31 -8.87
N PHE A 148 -0.42 11.26 -9.63
CA PHE A 148 -0.25 11.33 -11.09
C PHE A 148 1.20 11.55 -11.54
N VAL A 149 1.98 12.29 -10.76
CA VAL A 149 3.38 12.57 -11.10
C VAL A 149 4.21 11.29 -11.00
N TYR A 150 3.90 10.41 -10.04
CA TYR A 150 4.53 9.08 -9.92
C TYR A 150 4.23 8.16 -11.09
N LEU A 151 3.03 8.26 -11.65
CA LEU A 151 2.59 7.37 -12.72
C LEU A 151 3.34 7.62 -14.02
N ILE A 152 3.76 8.85 -14.31
CA ILE A 152 4.43 9.21 -15.57
C ILE A 152 5.68 8.34 -15.80
N PRO A 153 6.72 8.37 -14.94
CA PRO A 153 7.93 7.60 -15.21
C PRO A 153 7.68 6.09 -15.16
N VAL A 154 6.78 5.60 -14.29
CA VAL A 154 6.49 4.16 -14.18
C VAL A 154 5.80 3.65 -15.44
N VAL A 155 4.79 4.37 -15.94
CA VAL A 155 4.05 4.00 -17.16
C VAL A 155 4.91 4.17 -18.40
N MET A 156 5.76 5.20 -18.46
CA MET A 156 6.66 5.36 -19.61
C MET A 156 7.74 4.26 -19.66
N LEU A 157 8.12 3.70 -18.51
CA LEU A 157 9.13 2.63 -18.42
C LEU A 157 8.55 1.23 -18.62
N LEU A 158 7.38 0.96 -18.03
CA LEU A 158 6.78 -0.39 -17.97
C LEU A 158 5.49 -0.52 -18.80
N GLY A 159 5.07 0.54 -19.48
CA GLY A 159 3.81 0.60 -20.20
C GLY A 159 2.60 0.73 -19.27
N ILE A 160 1.41 0.54 -19.86
CA ILE A 160 0.12 0.55 -19.15
C ILE A 160 -0.17 -0.88 -18.68
N GLY A 161 -0.61 -1.05 -17.44
CA GLY A 161 -1.01 -2.37 -16.94
C GLY A 161 -1.00 -2.50 -15.43
N LYS A 162 -1.23 -3.74 -14.98
CA LYS A 162 -1.39 -4.09 -13.55
C LYS A 162 -0.12 -3.86 -12.74
N VAL A 163 1.06 -4.14 -13.30
CA VAL A 163 2.36 -3.98 -12.62
C VAL A 163 2.71 -2.51 -12.35
N PRO A 164 2.67 -1.59 -13.33
CA PRO A 164 2.81 -0.15 -13.08
C PRO A 164 1.88 0.37 -11.98
N GLY A 165 0.62 -0.04 -12.02
CA GLY A 165 -0.35 0.32 -10.99
C GLY A 165 0.01 -0.22 -9.61
N LEU A 166 0.48 -1.47 -9.54
CA LEU A 166 0.90 -2.10 -8.29
C LEU A 166 2.08 -1.35 -7.66
N ILE A 167 3.06 -0.99 -8.48
CA ILE A 167 4.23 -0.22 -8.05
C ILE A 167 3.78 1.16 -7.53
N ALA A 168 2.90 1.85 -8.25
CA ALA A 168 2.41 3.16 -7.83
C ALA A 168 1.66 3.10 -6.49
N VAL A 169 0.80 2.09 -6.31
CA VAL A 169 0.11 1.84 -5.04
C VAL A 169 1.11 1.57 -3.92
N VAL A 170 2.13 0.73 -4.15
CA VAL A 170 3.14 0.38 -3.15
C VAL A 170 3.99 1.59 -2.77
N VAL A 171 4.44 2.39 -3.73
CA VAL A 171 5.22 3.62 -3.49
C VAL A 171 4.43 4.59 -2.62
N TYR A 172 3.13 4.74 -2.87
CA TYR A 172 2.27 5.60 -2.07
C TYR A 172 1.98 5.03 -0.67
N ALA A 173 1.79 3.71 -0.57
CA ALA A 173 1.29 3.07 0.65
C ALA A 173 2.38 2.56 1.63
N ILE A 174 3.63 2.41 1.19
CA ILE A 174 4.73 1.91 2.03
C ILE A 174 5.21 2.87 3.15
N PRO A 175 5.12 4.21 3.04
CA PRO A 175 5.73 5.09 4.05
C PRO A 175 5.15 4.95 5.48
N PRO A 176 3.83 4.80 5.71
CA PRO A 176 3.29 4.58 7.04
C PRO A 176 3.87 3.36 7.77
N VAL A 177 3.97 2.21 7.11
CA VAL A 177 4.53 1.00 7.74
C VAL A 177 6.02 1.16 8.07
N ILE A 178 6.80 1.86 7.23
CA ILE A 178 8.20 2.18 7.53
C ILE A 178 8.30 3.05 8.79
N ARG A 179 7.57 4.18 8.80
CA ARG A 179 7.63 5.17 9.90
C ARG A 179 7.14 4.61 11.22
N LEU A 180 6.03 3.87 11.20
CA LEU A 180 5.45 3.33 12.42
C LEU A 180 6.23 2.11 12.94
N THR A 181 6.97 1.41 12.08
CA THR A 181 7.96 0.43 12.53
C THR A 181 9.17 1.09 13.20
N ASP A 182 9.76 2.13 12.57
CA ASP A 182 10.85 2.92 13.16
C ASP A 182 10.45 3.49 14.53
N LEU A 183 9.28 4.14 14.58
CA LEU A 183 8.73 4.72 15.80
C LEU A 183 8.46 3.66 16.87
N GLY A 184 7.77 2.57 16.51
CA GLY A 184 7.41 1.51 17.45
C GLY A 184 8.61 0.89 18.15
N ILE A 185 9.71 0.66 17.43
CA ILE A 185 10.93 0.07 17.98
C ILE A 185 11.68 1.07 18.88
N ARG A 186 11.69 2.36 18.53
CA ARG A 186 12.36 3.42 19.31
C ARG A 186 11.62 3.80 20.59
N LEU A 187 10.31 3.66 20.62
CA LEU A 187 9.47 3.95 21.79
C LEU A 187 9.43 2.81 22.82
N VAL A 188 10.15 1.71 22.57
CA VAL A 188 10.31 0.65 23.57
C VAL A 188 11.06 1.19 24.78
N ASP A 189 10.52 0.93 25.97
CA ASP A 189 11.04 1.43 27.24
C ASP A 189 12.53 1.04 27.43
N LYS A 190 13.34 2.02 27.83
CA LYS A 190 14.77 1.83 28.06
C LYS A 190 15.04 0.87 29.20
N ASP A 191 14.23 0.89 30.26
CA ASP A 191 14.42 0.03 31.43
C ASP A 191 14.29 -1.46 31.03
N VAL A 192 13.37 -1.76 30.12
CA VAL A 192 13.18 -3.11 29.57
C VAL A 192 14.35 -3.52 28.67
N LEU A 193 14.96 -2.58 27.95
CA LEU A 193 16.13 -2.85 27.10
C LEU A 193 17.40 -3.05 27.93
N GLU A 194 17.58 -2.28 29.00
CA GLU A 194 18.68 -2.42 29.97
C GLU A 194 18.58 -3.73 30.74
N ALA A 195 17.37 -4.14 31.13
CA ALA A 195 17.14 -5.47 31.71
C ALA A 195 17.55 -6.57 30.72
N ALA A 196 17.14 -6.48 29.45
CA ALA A 196 17.53 -7.45 28.43
C ALA A 196 19.06 -7.52 28.23
N ASP A 197 19.76 -6.40 28.34
CA ASP A 197 21.23 -6.32 28.31
C ASP A 197 21.86 -6.98 29.53
N ALA A 198 21.31 -6.76 30.74
CA ALA A 198 21.78 -7.39 31.98
C ALA A 198 21.68 -8.93 31.93
N TYR A 199 20.69 -9.47 31.22
CA TYR A 199 20.57 -10.91 30.95
C TYR A 199 21.45 -11.41 29.78
N GLY A 200 22.30 -10.56 29.20
CA GLY A 200 23.25 -10.94 28.14
C GLY A 200 22.62 -11.12 26.75
N SER A 201 21.47 -10.50 26.48
CA SER A 201 20.80 -10.61 25.17
C SER A 201 21.59 -9.91 24.08
N SER A 202 21.95 -10.63 23.01
CA SER A 202 22.50 -10.02 21.79
C SER A 202 21.51 -9.05 21.13
N SER A 203 21.99 -8.12 20.31
CA SER A 203 21.14 -7.15 19.59
C SER A 203 20.05 -7.80 18.75
N TRP A 204 20.29 -9.00 18.19
CA TRP A 204 19.28 -9.75 17.46
C TRP A 204 18.23 -10.38 18.39
N GLN A 205 18.66 -10.96 19.52
CA GLN A 205 17.74 -11.49 20.53
C GLN A 205 16.89 -10.37 21.12
N LYS A 206 17.49 -9.22 21.43
CA LYS A 206 16.77 -8.03 21.91
C LYS A 206 15.75 -7.53 20.89
N LEU A 207 16.13 -7.42 19.61
CA LEU A 207 15.18 -7.03 18.56
C LEU A 207 14.02 -8.02 18.48
N LYS A 208 14.32 -9.31 18.31
CA LYS A 208 13.30 -10.33 18.04
C LYS A 208 12.38 -10.61 19.23
N ASN A 209 12.94 -10.67 20.44
CA ASN A 209 12.23 -11.16 21.62
C ASN A 209 11.70 -10.04 22.52
N VAL A 210 12.24 -8.82 22.40
CA VAL A 210 11.84 -7.67 23.23
C VAL A 210 11.23 -6.58 22.37
N GLN A 211 12.00 -5.99 21.45
CA GLN A 211 11.54 -4.81 20.71
C GLN A 211 10.38 -5.12 19.75
N MET A 212 10.47 -6.18 18.94
CA MET A 212 9.43 -6.51 17.95
C MET A 212 8.08 -6.83 18.60
N PRO A 213 7.98 -7.66 19.66
CA PRO A 213 6.73 -7.86 20.38
C PRO A 213 6.19 -6.58 21.03
N LEU A 214 7.09 -5.74 21.57
CA LEU A 214 6.71 -4.48 22.22
C LEU A 214 6.19 -3.44 21.23
N ALA A 215 6.83 -3.34 20.05
CA ALA A 215 6.52 -2.44 18.94
C ALA A 215 5.35 -2.90 18.05
N LEU A 216 4.95 -4.18 18.15
CA LEU A 216 3.95 -4.78 17.28
C LEU A 216 2.67 -3.95 17.13
N PRO A 217 2.06 -3.39 18.19
CA PRO A 217 0.84 -2.58 18.03
C PRO A 217 1.01 -1.37 17.11
N THR A 218 2.16 -0.68 17.22
CA THR A 218 2.50 0.45 16.36
C THR A 218 2.75 -0.01 14.93
N ILE A 219 3.44 -1.14 14.74
CA ILE A 219 3.63 -1.75 13.41
C ILE A 219 2.27 -2.09 12.79
N MET A 220 1.33 -2.68 13.55
CA MET A 220 -0.02 -3.00 13.07
C MET A 220 -0.82 -1.76 12.69
N ALA A 221 -0.66 -0.65 13.41
CA ALA A 221 -1.24 0.63 13.00
C ALA A 221 -0.64 1.11 11.67
N GLY A 222 0.65 0.88 11.44
CA GLY A 222 1.32 1.14 10.16
C GLY A 222 0.78 0.29 9.02
N ILE A 223 0.58 -1.00 9.25
CA ILE A 223 -0.05 -1.91 8.29
C ILE A 223 -1.47 -1.44 7.96
N ASN A 224 -2.27 -1.04 8.96
CA ASN A 224 -3.61 -0.53 8.72
C ASN A 224 -3.61 0.71 7.83
N GLN A 225 -2.70 1.66 8.09
CA GLN A 225 -2.56 2.85 7.26
C GLN A 225 -2.07 2.54 5.85
N THR A 226 -1.17 1.58 5.69
CA THR A 226 -0.76 1.08 4.37
C THR A 226 -1.95 0.52 3.59
N ILE A 227 -2.83 -0.26 4.22
CA ILE A 227 -4.04 -0.78 3.57
C ILE A 227 -4.97 0.37 3.16
N MET A 228 -5.20 1.36 4.05
CA MET A 228 -6.05 2.51 3.76
C MET A 228 -5.50 3.37 2.62
N MET A 229 -4.18 3.60 2.57
CA MET A 229 -3.54 4.30 1.46
C MET A 229 -3.60 3.51 0.15
N ALA A 230 -3.46 2.19 0.22
CA ALA A 230 -3.59 1.34 -0.97
C ALA A 230 -5.01 1.41 -1.55
N LEU A 231 -6.03 1.40 -0.69
CA LEU A 231 -7.43 1.59 -1.07
C LEU A 231 -7.68 2.95 -1.73
N ALA A 232 -7.13 4.03 -1.16
CA ALA A 232 -7.26 5.38 -1.72
C ALA A 232 -6.68 5.48 -3.15
N MET A 233 -5.65 4.69 -3.45
CA MET A 233 -5.01 4.66 -4.76
C MET A 233 -5.74 3.83 -5.82
N VAL A 234 -6.80 3.08 -5.48
CA VAL A 234 -7.51 2.18 -6.43
C VAL A 234 -8.08 2.94 -7.62
N VAL A 235 -8.72 4.09 -7.39
CA VAL A 235 -9.31 4.90 -8.47
C VAL A 235 -8.23 5.50 -9.38
N ILE A 236 -7.10 5.91 -8.80
CA ILE A 236 -5.97 6.48 -9.54
C ILE A 236 -5.27 5.40 -10.37
N ALA A 237 -5.07 4.21 -9.80
CA ALA A 237 -4.51 3.07 -10.50
C ALA A 237 -5.40 2.64 -11.69
N ALA A 238 -6.73 2.76 -11.58
CA ALA A 238 -7.63 2.45 -12.68
C ALA A 238 -7.46 3.37 -13.91
N MET A 239 -6.92 4.59 -13.75
CA MET A 239 -6.65 5.50 -14.87
C MET A 239 -5.54 5.02 -15.80
N ILE A 240 -4.70 4.10 -15.32
CA ILE A 240 -3.64 3.46 -16.11
C ILE A 240 -3.95 1.99 -16.39
N GLY A 241 -5.23 1.65 -16.50
CA GLY A 241 -5.67 0.34 -16.97
C GLY A 241 -5.65 -0.78 -15.93
N VAL A 242 -5.52 -0.47 -14.63
CA VAL A 242 -5.75 -1.48 -13.58
C VAL A 242 -7.24 -1.80 -13.51
N GLU A 243 -7.57 -3.08 -13.57
CA GLU A 243 -8.96 -3.57 -13.47
C GLU A 243 -9.44 -3.64 -12.02
N GLY A 244 -10.75 -3.54 -11.83
CA GLY A 244 -11.40 -3.51 -10.53
C GLY A 244 -12.36 -2.33 -10.37
N LEU A 245 -12.84 -2.11 -9.15
CA LEU A 245 -13.89 -1.12 -8.83
C LEU A 245 -13.53 0.32 -9.20
N GLY A 246 -12.25 0.65 -9.34
CA GLY A 246 -11.82 1.96 -9.80
C GLY A 246 -12.29 2.29 -11.22
N GLN A 247 -12.34 1.31 -12.14
CA GLN A 247 -12.71 1.55 -13.54
C GLN A 247 -14.19 1.95 -13.70
N PRO A 248 -15.17 1.23 -13.12
CA PRO A 248 -16.56 1.65 -13.14
C PRO A 248 -16.79 3.05 -12.56
N VAL A 249 -16.05 3.44 -11.51
CA VAL A 249 -16.12 4.80 -10.93
C VAL A 249 -15.65 5.83 -11.96
N LEU A 250 -14.51 5.60 -12.61
CA LEU A 250 -14.00 6.51 -13.65
C LEU A 250 -14.97 6.60 -14.83
N LYS A 251 -15.53 5.47 -15.27
CA LYS A 251 -16.54 5.41 -16.32
C LYS A 251 -17.80 6.20 -15.93
N ALA A 252 -18.21 6.12 -14.67
CA ALA A 252 -19.34 6.88 -14.16
C ALA A 252 -19.09 8.38 -14.16
N ILE A 253 -17.88 8.82 -13.78
CA ILE A 253 -17.48 10.24 -13.83
C ILE A 253 -17.47 10.73 -15.29
N ALA A 254 -16.79 10.00 -16.18
CA ALA A 254 -16.61 10.40 -17.57
C ALA A 254 -17.94 10.51 -18.34
N ASN A 255 -18.91 9.63 -18.05
CA ASN A 255 -20.21 9.60 -18.71
C ASN A 255 -21.34 10.22 -17.88
N GLN A 256 -21.01 10.82 -16.72
CA GLN A 256 -21.97 11.40 -15.78
C GLN A 256 -23.07 10.42 -15.30
N TYR A 257 -22.74 9.13 -15.18
CA TYR A 257 -23.64 8.10 -14.65
C TYR A 257 -23.64 8.11 -13.11
N PHE A 258 -24.45 8.99 -12.52
CA PHE A 258 -24.52 9.18 -11.06
C PHE A 258 -24.72 7.87 -10.29
N THR A 259 -25.76 7.09 -10.62
CA THR A 259 -26.11 5.85 -9.91
C THR A 259 -24.98 4.82 -9.95
N LEU A 260 -24.35 4.64 -11.12
CA LEU A 260 -23.21 3.74 -11.27
C LEU A 260 -22.03 4.17 -10.39
N GLY A 261 -21.75 5.48 -10.36
CA GLY A 261 -20.69 6.05 -9.54
C GLY A 261 -20.95 5.85 -8.05
N VAL A 262 -22.18 6.06 -7.60
CA VAL A 262 -22.58 5.87 -6.20
C VAL A 262 -22.46 4.41 -5.78
N PHE A 263 -22.96 3.45 -6.57
CA PHE A 263 -22.87 2.03 -6.23
C PHE A 263 -21.42 1.54 -6.14
N ASN A 264 -20.59 1.91 -7.12
CA ASN A 264 -19.16 1.56 -7.10
C ASN A 264 -18.39 2.25 -5.97
N GLY A 265 -18.69 3.51 -5.68
CA GLY A 265 -18.14 4.22 -4.53
C GLY A 265 -18.51 3.56 -3.20
N LEU A 266 -19.77 3.18 -3.02
CA LEU A 266 -20.23 2.48 -1.82
C LEU A 266 -19.59 1.09 -1.66
N ALA A 267 -19.33 0.37 -2.75
CA ALA A 267 -18.59 -0.89 -2.68
C ALA A 267 -17.14 -0.68 -2.25
N ILE A 268 -16.44 0.33 -2.78
CA ILE A 268 -15.09 0.68 -2.32
C ILE A 268 -15.09 1.01 -0.82
N VAL A 269 -16.07 1.79 -0.35
CA VAL A 269 -16.24 2.09 1.08
C VAL A 269 -16.52 0.82 1.88
N GLY A 270 -17.36 -0.08 1.38
CA GLY A 270 -17.64 -1.38 2.02
C GLY A 270 -16.37 -2.21 2.21
N ILE A 271 -15.55 -2.31 1.17
CA ILE A 271 -14.25 -2.99 1.23
C ILE A 271 -13.32 -2.29 2.23
N ALA A 272 -13.27 -0.95 2.23
CA ALA A 272 -12.45 -0.20 3.18
C ALA A 272 -12.86 -0.49 4.63
N ILE A 273 -14.16 -0.52 4.92
CA ILE A 273 -14.70 -0.87 6.25
C ILE A 273 -14.33 -2.31 6.62
N ILE A 274 -14.40 -3.26 5.68
CA ILE A 274 -13.98 -4.66 5.91
C ILE A 274 -12.51 -4.70 6.34
N PHE A 275 -11.63 -4.10 5.55
CA PHE A 275 -10.19 -4.11 5.82
C PHE A 275 -9.86 -3.43 7.15
N ASP A 276 -10.43 -2.24 7.39
CA ASP A 276 -10.19 -1.49 8.62
C ASP A 276 -10.65 -2.27 9.86
N ARG A 277 -11.87 -2.81 9.85
CA ARG A 277 -12.41 -3.58 11.00
C ARG A 277 -11.60 -4.84 11.28
N VAL A 278 -11.27 -5.62 10.25
CA VAL A 278 -10.50 -6.86 10.41
C VAL A 278 -9.09 -6.55 10.92
N SER A 279 -8.42 -5.54 10.35
CA SER A 279 -7.08 -5.12 10.73
C SER A 279 -7.02 -4.58 12.16
N GLN A 280 -7.94 -3.68 12.54
CA GLN A 280 -8.00 -3.14 13.91
C GLN A 280 -8.33 -4.20 14.95
N ALA A 281 -9.25 -5.12 14.64
CA ALA A 281 -9.61 -6.20 15.57
C ALA A 281 -8.40 -7.12 15.82
N PHE A 282 -7.64 -7.42 14.76
CA PHE A 282 -6.40 -8.19 14.87
C PHE A 282 -5.34 -7.45 15.72
N GLY A 283 -5.15 -6.15 15.50
CA GLY A 283 -4.24 -5.31 16.29
C GLY A 283 -4.60 -5.25 17.78
N ARG A 284 -5.89 -5.02 18.11
CA ARG A 284 -6.38 -5.00 19.51
C ARG A 284 -6.19 -6.33 20.22
N ARG A 285 -6.37 -7.45 19.51
CA ARG A 285 -6.17 -8.78 20.09
C ARG A 285 -4.71 -9.01 20.50
N LEU A 286 -3.77 -8.60 19.66
CA LEU A 286 -2.34 -8.72 19.94
C LEU A 286 -1.94 -7.90 21.18
N GLN A 287 -2.56 -6.74 21.39
CA GLN A 287 -2.38 -5.96 22.63
C GLN A 287 -2.95 -6.68 23.85
N LYS A 288 -4.21 -7.13 23.80
CA LYS A 288 -4.90 -7.76 24.94
C LYS A 288 -4.22 -9.06 25.41
N HIS A 289 -3.71 -9.87 24.48
CA HIS A 289 -2.99 -11.10 24.85
C HIS A 289 -1.69 -10.80 25.63
N ARG A 290 -1.11 -9.61 25.41
CA ARG A 290 0.14 -9.20 26.04
C ARG A 290 -0.07 -8.61 27.43
N GLU A 291 -1.15 -7.87 27.65
CA GLU A 291 -1.57 -7.42 28.99
C GLU A 291 -1.83 -8.60 29.93
N ILE A 292 -2.34 -9.73 29.42
CA ILE A 292 -2.64 -10.92 30.21
C ILE A 292 -1.38 -11.75 30.54
N ILE A 293 -0.34 -11.70 29.69
CA ILE A 293 0.91 -12.46 29.90
C ILE A 293 1.91 -11.71 30.79
N HIS A 294 1.83 -10.38 30.85
CA HIS A 294 2.77 -9.53 31.59
C HIS A 294 2.15 -8.70 32.73
N GLY A 295 0.85 -8.85 32.96
CA GLY A 295 0.16 -8.36 34.17
C GLY A 295 0.02 -9.48 35.20
#